data_AF-A0A3Q0JNW4-F1
#
_entry.id   AF-A0A3Q0JNW4-F1
#
_cell.length_a   1.000
_cell.length_b   1.000
_cell.length_c   1.000
_cell.angle_alpha   90.00
_cell.angle_beta   90.00
_cell.angle_gamma   90.00
#
_symmetry.space_group_name_H-M   'P 1'
#
loop_
_entity.id
_entity.type
_entity.pdbx_description
1 polymer ?
#
loop_
_entity_poly.entity_id
_entity_poly.type
_entity_poly.pdbx_seq_one_letter_code
_entity_poly.pdbx_strand_id
1 'polypeptide(L)'
;MKAALIDIPSAIELVTNICISLLRYTDVIISDKAYYDAGYYCQQTNRDSEAFIFWNHYLDICDAIEDNNTDNLEHTDLIHTDFPQDITLPTRLSISSEQHEQVKNWVLAVSVDRNRNATKGLPTDGRKVYIGSLFSLNEETTDTCTPCIVTGWPIINPESFS
;
A
#
# COMPACT_ATOMS: atom_id res chain seq x y z
N MET A 1 -0.97 -10.69 -7.39
CA MET A 1 -1.19 -10.42 -8.82
C MET A 1 0.15 -10.43 -9.52
N LYS A 2 0.35 -11.25 -10.56
CA LYS A 2 1.60 -11.24 -11.32
C LYS A 2 1.54 -10.14 -12.37
N ALA A 3 2.30 -9.07 -12.20
CA ALA A 3 2.50 -8.10 -13.27
C ALA A 3 3.28 -8.77 -14.42
N ALA A 4 2.84 -8.59 -15.66
CA ALA A 4 3.53 -9.16 -16.83
C ALA A 4 4.98 -8.65 -17.00
N LEU A 5 5.33 -7.57 -16.28
CA LEU A 5 6.63 -6.91 -16.31
C LEU A 5 7.61 -7.46 -15.25
N ILE A 6 7.20 -8.42 -14.40
CA ILE A 6 8.02 -8.99 -13.33
C ILE A 6 9.35 -9.56 -13.82
N ASP A 7 9.35 -10.17 -15.00
CA ASP A 7 10.54 -10.81 -15.57
C ASP A 7 11.48 -9.81 -16.26
N ILE A 8 11.16 -8.51 -16.21
CA ILE A 8 11.95 -7.42 -16.77
C ILE A 8 12.56 -6.62 -15.62
N PRO A 9 13.83 -6.88 -15.23
CA PRO A 9 14.43 -6.25 -14.05
C PRO A 9 14.40 -4.72 -14.08
N SER A 10 14.55 -4.12 -15.26
CA SER A 10 14.50 -2.67 -15.45
C SER A 10 13.10 -2.06 -15.25
N ALA A 11 12.05 -2.87 -15.17
CA ALA A 11 10.68 -2.43 -14.97
C ALA A 11 10.23 -2.51 -13.50
N ILE A 12 11.12 -2.86 -12.55
CA ILE A 12 10.74 -3.09 -11.15
C ILE A 12 10.05 -1.88 -10.51
N GLU A 13 10.49 -0.66 -10.80
CA GLU A 13 9.83 0.56 -10.33
C GLU A 13 8.40 0.72 -10.86
N LEU A 14 8.17 0.34 -12.13
CA LEU A 14 6.82 0.35 -12.72
C LEU A 14 5.95 -0.71 -12.05
N VAL A 15 6.50 -1.90 -11.79
CA VAL A 15 5.79 -2.97 -11.08
C VAL A 15 5.41 -2.53 -9.67
N THR A 16 6.34 -1.95 -8.91
CA THR A 16 6.07 -1.39 -7.57
C THR A 16 4.92 -0.39 -7.63
N ASN A 17 4.98 0.54 -8.57
CA ASN A 17 3.98 1.58 -8.75
C ASN A 17 2.59 1.02 -9.10
N ILE A 18 2.52 0.00 -9.95
CA ILE A 18 1.28 -0.70 -10.30
C ILE A 18 0.74 -1.44 -9.09
N CYS A 19 1.57 -2.19 -8.36
CA CYS A 19 1.16 -2.94 -7.18
C CYS A 19 0.58 -2.03 -6.08
N ILE A 20 1.21 -0.88 -5.84
CA ILE A 20 0.68 0.13 -4.92
C ILE A 20 -0.64 0.69 -5.44
N SER A 21 -0.73 1.01 -6.73
CA SER A 21 -1.97 1.54 -7.33
C SER A 21 -3.15 0.57 -7.27
N LEU A 22 -2.87 -0.73 -7.19
CA LEU A 22 -3.90 -1.77 -7.03
C LEU A 22 -4.51 -1.77 -5.62
N LEU A 23 -3.85 -1.19 -4.62
CA LEU A 23 -4.40 -1.05 -3.27
C LEU A 23 -5.68 -0.20 -3.23
N ARG A 24 -5.88 0.69 -4.22
CA ARG A 24 -7.16 1.42 -4.40
C ARG A 24 -8.37 0.54 -4.67
N TYR A 25 -8.16 -0.72 -5.06
CA TYR A 25 -9.22 -1.62 -5.49
C TYR A 25 -9.41 -2.80 -4.53
N THR A 26 -8.90 -2.72 -3.29
CA THR A 26 -8.97 -3.79 -2.27
C THR A 26 -10.37 -4.05 -1.72
N ASP A 27 -11.33 -3.20 -2.07
CA ASP A 27 -12.76 -3.44 -1.93
C ASP A 27 -13.28 -4.50 -2.92
N VAL A 28 -12.62 -4.65 -4.08
CA VAL A 28 -12.98 -5.57 -5.16
C VAL A 28 -12.00 -6.74 -5.30
N ILE A 29 -10.71 -6.50 -5.16
CA ILE A 29 -9.65 -7.51 -5.31
C ILE A 29 -9.28 -8.11 -3.97
N ILE A 30 -8.56 -9.23 -4.01
CA ILE A 30 -8.12 -9.95 -2.82
C ILE A 30 -7.10 -9.09 -2.03
N SER A 31 -7.54 -8.56 -0.89
CA SER A 31 -6.85 -7.54 -0.11
C SER A 31 -5.51 -8.02 0.47
N ASP A 32 -5.47 -9.20 1.09
CA ASP A 32 -4.24 -9.76 1.67
C ASP A 32 -3.13 -9.91 0.61
N LYS A 33 -3.49 -10.42 -0.57
CA LYS A 33 -2.55 -10.56 -1.68
C LYS A 33 -2.06 -9.21 -2.19
N ALA A 34 -2.94 -8.22 -2.28
CA ALA A 34 -2.60 -6.89 -2.79
C ALA A 34 -1.59 -6.19 -1.87
N TYR A 35 -1.85 -6.16 -0.56
CA TYR A 35 -0.95 -5.55 0.42
C TYR A 35 0.37 -6.31 0.55
N TYR A 36 0.35 -7.65 0.49
CA TYR A 36 1.58 -8.44 0.44
C TYR A 36 2.46 -8.07 -0.76
N ASP A 37 1.88 -8.02 -1.96
CA ASP A 37 2.62 -7.72 -3.20
C ASP A 37 3.15 -6.28 -3.20
N ALA A 38 2.34 -5.32 -2.77
CA ALA A 38 2.77 -3.92 -2.65
C ALA A 38 3.98 -3.78 -1.71
N GLY A 39 3.91 -4.39 -0.52
CA GLY A 39 5.02 -4.36 0.43
C GLY A 39 6.29 -5.05 -0.10
N TYR A 40 6.13 -6.20 -0.78
CA TYR A 40 7.24 -6.91 -1.40
C TYR A 40 7.98 -6.06 -2.42
N TYR A 41 7.26 -5.46 -3.38
CA TYR A 41 7.89 -4.64 -4.40
C TYR A 41 8.45 -3.33 -3.86
N CYS A 42 7.82 -2.72 -2.85
CA CYS A 42 8.40 -1.59 -2.12
C CYS A 42 9.77 -1.95 -1.55
N GLN A 43 9.89 -3.09 -0.86
CA GLN A 43 11.16 -3.55 -0.30
C GLN A 43 12.21 -3.77 -1.42
N GLN A 44 11.83 -4.36 -2.56
CA GLN A 44 12.74 -4.56 -3.69
C GLN A 44 13.26 -3.24 -4.29
N THR A 45 12.52 -2.14 -4.15
CA THR A 45 12.89 -0.81 -4.63
C THR A 45 13.40 0.13 -3.53
N ASN A 46 13.80 -0.39 -2.36
CA ASN A 46 14.29 0.40 -1.22
C ASN A 46 13.28 1.43 -0.67
N ARG A 47 11.98 1.13 -0.77
CA ARG A 47 10.86 1.94 -0.26
C ARG A 47 10.39 1.40 1.10
N ASP A 48 11.33 1.26 2.03
CA ASP A 48 11.13 0.53 3.30
C ASP A 48 10.01 1.11 4.18
N SER A 49 9.83 2.44 4.18
CA SER A 49 8.72 3.09 4.90
C SER A 49 7.36 2.59 4.41
N GLU A 50 7.20 2.45 3.10
CA GLU A 50 5.97 2.01 2.46
C GLU A 50 5.81 0.50 2.60
N ALA A 51 6.90 -0.26 2.40
CA ALA A 51 6.92 -1.70 2.65
C ALA A 51 6.45 -2.04 4.06
N PHE A 52 6.95 -1.32 5.06
CA PHE A 52 6.53 -1.48 6.45
C PHE A 52 5.05 -1.21 6.65
N ILE A 53 4.54 -0.08 6.16
CA ILE A 53 3.13 0.27 6.38
C ILE A 53 2.20 -0.73 5.68
N PHE A 54 2.51 -1.12 4.45
CA PHE A 54 1.70 -2.08 3.70
C PHE A 54 1.78 -3.48 4.31
N TRP A 55 2.93 -3.90 4.84
CA TRP A 55 3.04 -5.19 5.49
C TRP A 55 2.48 -5.25 6.91
N ASN A 56 2.50 -4.16 7.69
CA ASN A 56 1.75 -4.14 8.96
C ASN A 56 0.25 -4.29 8.67
N HIS A 57 -0.28 -3.50 7.74
CA HIS A 57 -1.69 -3.62 7.38
C HIS A 57 -2.05 -4.98 6.76
N TYR A 58 -1.14 -5.61 6.01
CA TYR A 58 -1.30 -7.00 5.58
C TYR A 58 -1.44 -7.97 6.76
N LEU A 59 -0.65 -7.82 7.83
CA LEU A 59 -0.75 -8.68 9.01
C LEU A 59 -2.10 -8.47 9.71
N ASP A 60 -2.57 -7.24 9.83
CA ASP A 60 -3.90 -6.94 10.38
C ASP A 60 -5.01 -7.60 9.54
N ILE A 61 -4.88 -7.59 8.21
CA ILE A 61 -5.80 -8.30 7.29
C ILE A 61 -5.73 -9.82 7.50
N CYS A 62 -4.54 -10.39 7.69
CA CYS A 62 -4.41 -11.82 7.97
C CYS A 62 -5.12 -12.21 9.27
N ASP A 63 -4.90 -11.45 10.34
CA ASP A 63 -5.55 -11.67 11.63
C ASP A 63 -7.08 -11.52 11.49
N ALA A 64 -7.55 -10.51 10.74
CA ALA A 64 -8.97 -10.31 10.43
C ALA A 64 -9.59 -11.47 9.64
N ILE A 65 -8.85 -12.10 8.72
CA ILE A 65 -9.30 -13.29 7.96
C ILE A 65 -9.44 -14.49 8.89
N GLU A 66 -8.48 -14.71 9.79
CA GLU A 66 -8.50 -15.82 10.74
C GLU A 66 -9.63 -15.69 11.76
N ASP A 67 -9.87 -14.47 12.24
CA ASP A 67 -10.96 -14.14 13.17
C ASP A 67 -12.31 -13.94 12.46
N ASN A 68 -12.31 -13.85 11.13
CA ASN A 68 -13.45 -13.48 10.29
C ASN A 68 -14.14 -12.19 10.78
N ASN A 69 -13.33 -11.19 11.16
CA ASN A 69 -13.77 -9.92 11.71
C ASN A 69 -12.87 -8.74 11.27
N THR A 70 -13.46 -7.70 10.70
CA THR A 70 -12.76 -6.48 10.27
C THR A 70 -12.63 -5.39 11.35
N ASP A 71 -13.28 -5.54 12.52
CA ASP A 71 -13.33 -4.49 13.55
C ASP A 71 -11.95 -4.06 14.07
N ASN A 72 -10.96 -4.95 13.96
CA ASN A 72 -9.59 -4.72 14.46
C ASN A 72 -8.65 -4.13 13.40
N LEU A 73 -9.13 -3.86 12.17
CA LEU A 73 -8.27 -3.29 11.13
C LEU A 73 -7.86 -1.85 11.49
N GLU A 74 -6.55 -1.64 11.63
CA GLU A 74 -5.99 -0.32 11.87
C GLU A 74 -5.66 0.38 10.56
N HIS A 75 -6.16 1.62 10.42
CA HIS A 75 -5.96 2.45 9.22
C HIS A 75 -5.17 3.73 9.50
N THR A 76 -4.64 3.92 10.71
CA THR A 76 -3.97 5.16 11.15
C THR A 76 -2.89 5.62 10.17
N ASP A 77 -2.06 4.70 9.68
CA ASP A 77 -0.99 4.98 8.73
C ASP A 77 -1.47 5.16 7.27
N LEU A 78 -2.74 4.85 6.99
CA LEU A 78 -3.36 4.88 5.67
C LEU A 78 -4.39 6.01 5.49
N ILE A 79 -4.70 6.78 6.54
CA ILE A 79 -5.73 7.84 6.50
C ILE A 79 -5.51 8.93 5.44
N HIS A 80 -4.26 9.11 4.99
CA HIS A 80 -3.88 10.07 3.96
C HIS A 80 -3.73 9.43 2.56
N THR A 81 -4.30 8.24 2.36
CA THR A 81 -4.31 7.50 1.08
C THR A 81 -5.71 7.42 0.50
N ASP A 82 -5.82 6.96 -0.75
CA ASP A 82 -7.09 6.65 -1.44
C ASP A 82 -7.48 5.18 -1.34
N PHE A 83 -6.90 4.46 -0.38
CA PHE A 83 -7.14 3.05 -0.23
C PHE A 83 -8.46 2.82 0.53
N PRO A 84 -9.32 1.90 0.06
CA PRO A 84 -10.54 1.56 0.75
C PRO A 84 -10.28 1.11 2.19
N GLN A 85 -11.06 1.65 3.13
CA GLN A 85 -11.11 1.18 4.53
C GLN A 85 -12.06 -0.01 4.65
N ASP A 86 -13.20 0.06 3.96
CA ASP A 86 -14.16 -1.04 3.85
C ASP A 86 -13.69 -2.04 2.80
N ILE A 87 -12.99 -3.09 3.24
CA ILE A 87 -12.51 -4.18 2.38
C ILE A 87 -13.36 -5.44 2.52
N THR A 88 -13.42 -6.24 1.45
CA THR A 88 -14.04 -7.57 1.50
C THR A 88 -12.98 -8.58 1.96
N LEU A 89 -13.21 -9.26 3.09
CA LEU A 89 -12.31 -10.32 3.55
C LEU A 89 -12.40 -11.57 2.64
N PRO A 90 -11.26 -12.12 2.17
CA PRO A 90 -11.26 -13.39 1.49
C PRO A 90 -11.56 -14.54 2.46
N THR A 91 -12.06 -15.67 1.95
CA THR A 91 -12.41 -16.85 2.76
C THR A 91 -11.22 -17.63 3.29
N ARG A 92 -10.02 -17.35 2.78
CA ARG A 92 -8.75 -17.98 3.19
C ARG A 92 -7.58 -17.07 2.81
N LEU A 93 -6.47 -17.23 3.52
CA LEU A 93 -5.21 -16.59 3.18
C LEU A 93 -4.75 -16.98 1.76
N SER A 94 -4.31 -15.98 1.01
CA SER A 94 -3.77 -16.11 -0.35
C SER A 94 -2.25 -16.34 -0.37
N ILE A 95 -1.59 -16.03 0.74
CA ILE A 95 -0.14 -16.10 0.92
C ILE A 95 0.25 -17.37 1.67
N SER A 96 1.40 -17.97 1.32
CA SER A 96 1.86 -19.18 2.02
C SER A 96 2.30 -18.87 3.46
N SER A 97 2.22 -19.85 4.35
CA SER A 97 2.67 -19.68 5.74
C SER A 97 4.14 -19.29 5.84
N GLU A 98 4.99 -19.80 4.94
CA GLU A 98 6.41 -19.41 4.88
C GLU A 98 6.58 -17.92 4.56
N GLN A 99 5.86 -17.43 3.55
CA GLN A 99 5.90 -16.02 3.16
C GLN A 99 5.30 -15.12 4.25
N HIS A 100 4.21 -15.56 4.89
CA HIS A 100 3.62 -14.85 6.01
C HIS A 100 4.62 -14.71 7.18
N GLU A 101 5.29 -15.79 7.57
CA GLU A 101 6.31 -15.76 8.62
C GLU A 101 7.52 -14.88 8.26
N GLN A 102 7.93 -14.84 6.98
CA GLN A 102 8.98 -13.92 6.52
C GLN A 102 8.57 -12.46 6.70
N VAL A 103 7.34 -12.11 6.32
CA VAL A 103 6.81 -10.75 6.50
C VAL A 103 6.73 -10.39 7.98
N LYS A 104 6.19 -11.27 8.82
CA LYS A 104 6.09 -11.09 10.27
C LYS A 104 7.45 -10.81 10.92
N ASN A 105 8.46 -11.61 10.59
CA ASN A 105 9.81 -11.44 11.10
C ASN A 105 10.45 -10.12 10.63
N TRP A 106 10.24 -9.75 9.36
CA TRP A 106 10.76 -8.50 8.84
C TRP A 106 10.10 -7.28 9.48
N VAL A 107 8.77 -7.26 9.59
CA VAL A 107 8.01 -6.19 10.25
C VAL A 107 8.45 -6.04 11.71
N LEU A 108 8.61 -7.15 12.44
CA LEU A 108 9.09 -7.11 13.82
C LEU A 108 10.49 -6.48 13.94
N ALA A 109 11.43 -6.89 13.08
CA ALA A 109 12.78 -6.33 13.06
C ALA A 109 12.76 -4.82 12.78
N VAL A 110 12.00 -4.38 11.77
CA VAL A 110 11.88 -2.97 11.42
C VAL A 110 11.19 -2.18 12.54
N SER A 111 10.16 -2.72 13.19
CA SER A 111 9.48 -2.07 14.33
C SER A 111 10.44 -1.78 15.50
N VAL A 112 11.32 -2.73 15.83
CA VAL A 112 12.35 -2.54 16.87
C VAL A 112 13.31 -1.41 16.50
N ASP A 113 13.71 -1.32 15.24
CA ASP A 113 14.57 -0.25 14.74
C ASP A 113 13.85 1.10 14.61
N ARG A 114 12.56 1.12 14.23
CA ARG A 114 11.72 2.33 14.18
C ARG A 114 11.67 3.04 15.54
N ASN A 115 11.50 2.26 16.61
CA ASN A 115 11.48 2.76 17.98
C ASN A 115 12.80 3.44 18.39
N ARG A 116 13.90 3.18 17.67
CA ARG A 116 15.21 3.76 17.92
C ARG A 116 15.53 4.94 16.99
N ASN A 117 15.08 4.89 15.73
CA ASN A 117 15.55 5.77 14.67
C ASN A 117 14.45 6.58 13.94
N ALA A 118 13.21 6.57 14.43
CA ALA A 118 12.08 7.34 13.91
C ALA A 118 11.89 7.20 12.39
N THR A 119 11.59 5.98 11.93
CA THR A 119 11.25 5.76 10.52
C THR A 119 9.98 6.51 10.16
N LYS A 120 10.04 7.25 9.05
CA LYS A 120 9.00 8.17 8.59
C LYS A 120 7.78 7.39 8.07
N GLY A 121 6.59 7.96 8.24
CA GLY A 121 5.34 7.46 7.67
C GLY A 121 5.34 7.46 6.13
N LEU A 122 4.19 7.25 5.52
CA LEU A 122 4.06 7.32 4.06
C LEU A 122 4.53 8.70 3.54
N PRO A 123 5.30 8.76 2.44
CA PRO A 123 5.71 10.02 1.84
C PRO A 123 4.50 10.79 1.34
N THR A 124 4.45 12.09 1.63
CA THR A 124 3.36 12.99 1.21
C THR A 124 3.86 14.06 0.25
N ASP A 125 2.98 14.55 -0.62
CA ASP A 125 3.27 15.68 -1.52
C ASP A 125 2.59 17.00 -1.07
N GLY A 126 2.62 18.02 -1.94
CA GLY A 126 2.04 19.34 -1.66
C GLY A 126 0.54 19.34 -1.34
N ARG A 127 -0.19 18.27 -1.71
CA ARG A 127 -1.61 18.07 -1.38
C ARG A 127 -1.82 17.50 0.03
N LYS A 128 -0.74 17.22 0.76
CA LYS A 128 -0.72 16.59 2.09
C LYS A 128 -1.33 15.18 2.13
N VAL A 129 -1.45 14.54 0.98
CA VAL A 129 -1.81 13.12 0.83
C VAL A 129 -0.58 12.31 0.47
N TYR A 130 -0.69 10.99 0.57
CA TYR A 130 0.29 10.05 0.03
C TYR A 130 0.58 10.37 -1.45
N ILE A 131 1.87 10.35 -1.82
CA ILE A 131 2.32 10.69 -3.19
C ILE A 131 1.64 9.87 -4.31
N GLY A 132 1.17 8.66 -4.00
CA GLY A 132 0.47 7.78 -4.95
C GLY A 132 -1.04 8.03 -5.04
N SER A 133 -1.59 8.90 -4.19
CA SER A 133 -3.02 9.17 -4.10
C SER A 133 -3.55 10.02 -5.25
N LEU A 134 -4.78 9.75 -5.71
CA LEU A 134 -5.47 10.48 -6.77
C LEU A 134 -6.33 11.64 -6.26
N PHE A 135 -6.56 11.83 -4.96
CA PHE A 135 -7.39 12.95 -4.46
C PHE A 135 -6.57 13.91 -3.60
N SER A 136 -7.10 15.12 -3.42
CA SER A 136 -6.62 16.11 -2.46
C SER A 136 -7.47 16.08 -1.19
N LEU A 137 -6.87 16.31 -0.01
CA LEU A 137 -7.60 16.45 1.27
C LEU A 137 -8.21 17.85 1.46
N ASN A 138 -8.08 18.76 0.48
CA ASN A 138 -8.67 20.09 0.59
C ASN A 138 -10.20 20.01 0.45
N GLU A 139 -10.92 20.26 1.53
CA GLU A 139 -12.40 20.22 1.60
C GLU A 139 -13.08 21.20 0.62
N GLU A 140 -12.35 22.21 0.13
CA GLU A 140 -12.85 23.22 -0.81
C GLU A 140 -12.78 22.80 -2.28
N THR A 141 -11.92 21.82 -2.63
CA THR A 141 -11.80 21.34 -4.02
C THR A 141 -11.83 19.82 -4.10
N THR A 142 -12.80 19.29 -4.85
CA THR A 142 -12.89 17.86 -5.19
C THR A 142 -11.90 17.49 -6.31
N ASP A 143 -10.71 18.09 -6.29
CA ASP A 143 -9.74 17.91 -7.37
C ASP A 143 -9.14 16.51 -7.28
N THR A 144 -9.37 15.75 -8.35
CA THR A 144 -8.80 14.43 -8.54
C THR A 144 -7.78 14.47 -9.65
N CYS A 145 -6.63 13.84 -9.43
CA CYS A 145 -5.63 13.61 -10.45
C CYS A 145 -6.11 12.52 -11.41
N THR A 146 -5.87 12.73 -12.70
CA THR A 146 -6.01 11.65 -13.68
C THR A 146 -4.94 10.60 -13.42
N PRO A 147 -5.28 9.30 -13.29
CA PRO A 147 -4.29 8.25 -13.15
C PRO A 147 -3.52 8.04 -14.46
N CYS A 148 -2.21 7.87 -14.36
CA CYS A 148 -1.37 7.41 -15.47
C CYS A 148 -1.83 6.03 -15.92
N ILE A 149 -2.10 5.86 -17.22
CA ILE A 149 -2.61 4.58 -17.77
C ILE A 149 -1.65 3.40 -17.56
N VAL A 150 -0.35 3.66 -17.44
CA VAL A 150 0.67 2.61 -17.28
C VAL A 150 0.83 2.20 -15.82
N THR A 151 0.89 3.17 -14.91
CA THR A 151 1.27 2.93 -13.51
C THR A 151 0.11 3.04 -12.54
N GLY A 152 -0.95 3.75 -12.90
CA GLY A 152 -2.03 4.17 -12.01
C GLY A 152 -1.71 5.43 -11.19
N TRP A 153 -0.49 5.96 -11.25
CA TRP A 153 -0.05 7.08 -10.40
C TRP A 153 -0.65 8.42 -10.82
N PRO A 154 -0.82 9.39 -9.89
CA PRO A 154 -1.39 10.69 -10.22
C PRO A 154 -0.54 11.43 -11.25
N ILE A 155 -1.18 11.94 -12.30
CA ILE A 155 -0.60 12.95 -13.17
C ILE A 155 -0.84 14.31 -12.52
N ILE A 156 0.21 14.87 -11.92
CA ILE A 156 0.16 16.17 -11.25
C ILE A 156 0.35 17.26 -12.30
N ASN A 157 -0.70 18.03 -12.58
CA ASN A 157 -0.56 19.26 -13.34
C ASN A 157 -0.14 20.37 -12.37
N PRO A 158 0.95 21.12 -12.63
CA PRO A 158 1.38 22.20 -11.74
C PRO A 158 0.31 23.28 -11.53
N GLU A 159 -0.57 23.46 -12.52
CA GLU A 159 -1.66 24.45 -12.50
C GLU A 159 -2.90 24.00 -11.72
N SER A 160 -3.03 22.71 -11.38
CA SER A 160 -4.24 22.19 -10.71
C SER A 160 -4.19 22.28 -9.18
N PHE A 161 -3.10 22.80 -8.60
CA PHE A 161 -2.90 22.87 -7.15
C PHE A 161 -2.29 24.21 -6.68
N SER A 162 -2.42 25.26 -7.49
CA SER A 162 -1.95 26.64 -7.22
C SER A 162 -3.07 27.55 -6.74
#